data_AF-A0A2N0D0L8-F1
#
_entry.id   AF-A0A2N0D0L8-F1
#
_cell.length_a   1.000
_cell.length_b   1.000
_cell.length_c   1.000
_cell.angle_alpha   90.00
_cell.angle_beta   90.00
_cell.angle_gamma   90.00
#
_symmetry.space_group_name_H-M   'P 1'
#
loop_
_entity.id
_entity.type
_entity.pdbx_description
1 polymer ?
#
loop_
_entity_poly.entity_id
_entity_poly.type
_entity_poly.pdbx_seq_one_letter_code
_entity_poly.pdbx_strand_id
1 'polypeptide(L)' 'MTSKRYIITAEIADREPDGLHPEDGSQLYRMLPSRKTWSVDPSMTISEIMNKVDRTSNVYRVTITEDSSEEKPW' A
#
# COMPACT_ATOMS: atom_id res chain seq x y z
N MET A 1 -3.27 -28.23 -10.85
CA MET A 1 -2.32 -27.44 -10.04
C MET A 1 -2.98 -26.11 -9.72
N THR A 2 -3.37 -25.90 -8.46
CA THR A 2 -3.79 -24.58 -7.96
C THR A 2 -2.53 -23.71 -7.91
N SER A 3 -2.45 -22.74 -8.83
CA SER A 3 -1.38 -21.77 -8.83
C SER A 3 -1.53 -20.94 -7.55
N LYS A 4 -0.62 -21.14 -6.59
CA LYS A 4 -0.59 -20.33 -5.37
C LYS A 4 -0.46 -18.87 -5.78
N ARG A 5 -1.22 -17.98 -5.19
CA ARG A 5 -1.12 -16.53 -5.40
C ARG A 5 -0.83 -15.86 -4.07
N TYR A 6 -0.17 -14.72 -4.12
CA TYR A 6 0.03 -13.89 -2.96
C TYR A 6 -0.59 -12.52 -3.19
N ILE A 7 -1.15 -11.95 -2.13
CA ILE A 7 -1.62 -10.56 -2.12
C ILE A 7 -0.65 -9.76 -1.28
N ILE A 8 -0.13 -8.69 -1.87
CA ILE A 8 0.63 -7.68 -1.15
C ILE A 8 -0.31 -6.54 -0.83
N THR A 9 -0.30 -6.09 0.42
CA THR A 9 -1.01 -4.92 0.91
C THR A 9 0.00 -3.91 1.42
N ALA A 10 -0.01 -2.69 0.89
CA ALA A 10 0.76 -1.57 1.43
C ALA A 10 -0.17 -0.58 2.13
N GLU A 11 0.21 -0.17 3.33
CA GLU A 11 -0.41 0.93 4.08
C GLU A 11 0.44 2.18 3.91
N ILE A 12 -0.20 3.25 3.45
CA ILE A 12 0.42 4.50 3.05
C ILE A 12 -0.11 5.60 3.95
N ALA A 13 0.79 6.47 4.41
CA ALA A 13 0.47 7.64 5.20
C ALA A 13 0.67 8.90 4.37
N ASP A 14 -0.29 9.19 3.49
CA ASP A 14 -0.26 10.41 2.70
C ASP A 14 -0.63 11.61 3.57
N ARG A 15 0.01 12.75 3.28
CA ARG A 15 -0.27 14.02 3.96
C ARG A 15 -1.04 14.90 2.99
N GLU A 16 -2.20 15.35 3.43
CA GLU A 16 -2.96 16.36 2.71
C GLU A 16 -2.96 17.68 3.48
N PRO A 17 -2.90 18.83 2.79
CA PRO A 17 -3.13 20.13 3.39
C PRO A 17 -4.46 20.16 4.15
N ASP A 18 -4.43 20.54 5.43
CA ASP A 18 -5.59 20.61 6.32
C ASP A 18 -5.79 22.04 6.85
N GLY A 19 -5.58 23.02 5.96
CA GLY A 19 -5.69 24.43 6.28
C GLY A 19 -4.46 25.00 6.99
N LEU A 20 -4.64 26.16 7.62
CA LEU A 20 -3.56 26.91 8.26
C LEU A 20 -3.77 26.95 9.77
N HIS A 21 -2.67 26.91 10.51
CA HIS A 21 -2.68 27.04 11.95
C HIS A 21 -3.08 28.48 12.34
N PRO A 22 -4.01 28.67 13.27
CA PRO A 22 -4.64 29.97 13.51
C PRO A 22 -3.73 31.01 14.18
N GLU A 23 -2.65 30.58 14.86
CA GLU A 23 -1.77 31.50 15.61
C GLU A 23 -0.62 32.06 14.76
N ASP A 24 -0.10 31.26 13.83
CA ASP A 24 1.13 31.58 13.07
C ASP A 24 0.96 31.42 11.56
N GLY A 25 -0.20 30.95 11.09
CA GLY A 25 -0.49 30.75 9.67
C GLY A 25 0.29 29.59 9.04
N SER A 26 0.93 28.73 9.82
CA SER A 26 1.68 27.59 9.30
C SER A 26 0.76 26.55 8.65
N GLN A 27 1.24 25.86 7.61
CA GLN A 27 0.44 24.85 6.91
C GLN A 27 0.24 23.62 7.81
N LEU A 28 -1.03 23.32 8.13
CA LEU A 28 -1.41 22.08 8.79
C LEU A 28 -1.53 20.98 7.75
N TYR A 29 -1.21 19.76 8.18
CA TYR A 29 -1.34 18.56 7.37
C TYR A 29 -2.11 17.51 8.18
N ARG A 30 -3.10 16.90 7.54
CA ARG A 30 -3.75 15.70 8.07
C ARG A 30 -3.14 14.46 7.42
N MET A 31 -3.05 13.37 8.19
CA MET A 31 -2.71 12.06 7.64
C MET A 31 -3.97 11.37 7.16
N LEU A 32 -3.99 10.96 5.90
CA LEU A 32 -5.00 10.06 5.38
C LEU A 32 -4.35 8.68 5.17
N PRO A 33 -4.68 7.69 6.02
CA PRO A 33 -4.22 6.34 5.78
C PRO A 33 -4.90 5.80 4.52
N SER A 34 -4.11 5.43 3.52
CA SER A 34 -4.60 4.76 2.32
C SER A 34 -4.01 3.35 2.25
N ARG A 35 -4.74 2.44 1.58
CA ARG A 35 -4.31 1.05 1.41
C ARG A 35 -4.33 0.70 -0.07
N LYS A 36 -3.23 0.15 -0.57
CA LYS A 36 -3.13 -0.38 -1.94
C LYS A 36 -2.80 -1.87 -1.89
N THR A 37 -3.40 -2.63 -2.80
CA THR A 37 -3.24 -4.09 -2.85
C THR A 37 -2.87 -4.56 -4.25
N TRP A 38 -1.98 -5.55 -4.35
CA TRP A 38 -1.56 -6.15 -5.61
C TRP A 38 -1.50 -7.66 -5.50
N SER A 39 -1.98 -8.37 -6.51
CA SER A 39 -1.72 -9.81 -6.66
C SER A 39 -0.34 -10.03 -7.31
N VAL A 40 0.43 -10.97 -6.77
CA VAL A 40 1.73 -11.37 -7.31
C VAL A 40 1.86 -12.87 -7.44
N ASP A 41 2.69 -13.23 -8.41
CA ASP A 41 3.06 -14.62 -8.66
C ASP A 41 4.06 -15.11 -7.60
N PRO A 42 3.98 -16.38 -7.17
CA PRO A 42 4.90 -16.99 -6.20
C PRO A 42 6.36 -16.99 -6.65
N SER A 43 6.62 -16.87 -7.95
CA SER A 43 7.99 -16.79 -8.50
C SER A 43 8.61 -15.39 -8.42
N MET A 44 7.82 -14.34 -8.12
CA MET A 44 8.35 -12.98 -8.01
C MET A 44 9.27 -12.84 -6.80
N THR A 45 10.41 -12.20 -7.00
CA THR A 45 11.35 -11.86 -5.94
C THR A 45 10.84 -10.70 -5.09
N ILE A 46 11.34 -10.60 -3.85
CA ILE A 46 11.03 -9.46 -2.97
C ILE A 46 11.42 -8.12 -3.63
N SER A 47 12.51 -8.07 -4.40
CA SER A 47 12.93 -6.86 -5.11
C SER A 47 11.87 -6.39 -6.12
N GLU A 48 11.33 -7.32 -6.91
CA GLU A 48 10.26 -7.01 -7.87
C GLU A 48 8.97 -6.61 -7.18
N ILE A 49 8.64 -7.25 -6.05
CA ILE A 49 7.51 -6.88 -5.19
C ILE A 49 7.66 -5.44 -4.68
N MET A 50 8.83 -5.08 -4.16
CA MET A 50 9.12 -3.74 -3.65
C MET A 50 9.21 -2.68 -4.75
N ASN A 51 9.41 -3.07 -6.02
CA ASN A 51 9.28 -2.15 -7.14
C ASN A 51 7.81 -1.85 -7.49
N LYS A 52 6.88 -2.77 -7.18
CA LYS A 52 5.43 -2.53 -7.34
C LYS A 52 4.84 -1.68 -6.21
N VAL A 53 5.37 -1.84 -5.00
CA VAL A 53 5.03 -0.98 -3.87
C VAL A 53 5.66 0.38 -4.12
N ASP A 54 4.84 1.27 -4.70
CA ASP A 54 5.22 2.59 -5.19
C ASP A 54 6.12 3.36 -4.22
N ARG A 55 7.36 3.61 -4.62
CA ARG A 55 8.37 4.31 -3.79
C ARG A 55 8.08 5.80 -3.62
N THR A 56 7.11 6.35 -4.35
CA THR A 56 6.73 7.76 -4.25
C THR A 56 5.78 8.05 -3.09
N SER A 57 5.17 7.02 -2.51
CA SER A 57 4.22 7.13 -1.41
C SER A 57 4.90 6.85 -0.06
N ASN A 58 4.42 7.48 1.01
CA ASN A 58 4.91 7.25 2.37
C ASN A 58 4.39 5.91 2.93
N VAL A 59 4.88 4.81 2.35
CA VAL A 59 4.56 3.46 2.81
C VAL A 59 5.24 3.22 4.15
N TYR A 60 4.46 2.91 5.19
CA TYR A 60 4.99 2.61 6.52
C TYR A 60 4.83 1.13 6.88
N ARG A 61 3.97 0.39 6.16
CA ARG A 61 3.77 -1.05 6.35
C ARG A 61 3.49 -1.74 5.03
N VAL A 62 4.11 -2.91 4.85
CA VAL A 62 3.80 -3.85 3.77
C VAL A 62 3.48 -5.20 4.41
N THR A 63 2.42 -5.86 3.94
CA THR A 63 1.98 -7.18 4.39
C THR A 63 1.81 -8.08 3.18
N ILE A 64 2.28 -9.33 3.27
CA ILE A 64 2.14 -10.35 2.23
C ILE A 64 1.30 -11.48 2.81
N THR A 65 0.21 -11.81 2.14
CA THR A 65 -0.69 -12.90 2.53
C THR A 65 -0.82 -13.90 1.40
N GLU A 66 -0.84 -15.19 1.72
CA GLU A 66 -1.24 -16.22 0.76
C GLU A 66 -2.72 -16.02 0.43
N ASP A 67 -3.02 -15.96 -0.86
CA ASP A 67 -4.38 -15.91 -1.35
C ASP A 67 -4.94 -17.33 -1.33
N SER A 68 -5.64 -17.67 -0.24
CA SER A 68 -6.32 -18.96 -0.07
C SER A 68 -7.72 -18.98 -0.68
N SER A 69 -8.14 -17.89 -1.33
CA SER A 69 -9.45 -17.83 -1.96
C SER A 69 -9.44 -18.63 -3.28
N GLU A 70 -10.31 -19.64 -3.37
CA GLU A 70 -10.62 -20.32 -4.65
C GLU A 70 -11.46 -19.43 -5.59
N GLU A 71 -11.88 -18.25 -5.13
CA GLU A 71 -12.68 -17.31 -5.89
C GLU A 71 -11.80 -16.52 -6.87
N LYS A 72 -12.07 -16.72 -8.16
CA LYS A 72 -11.57 -15.82 -9.21
C LYS A 72 -12.18 -14.43 -8.98
N PRO A 73 -11.39 -13.34 -9.06
CA PRO A 73 -11.96 -12.01 -9.09
C PRO A 73 -12.78 -11.88 -10.38
N TRP A 74 -14.09 -11.73 -10.22
CA TRP A 74 -15.02 -11.31 -11.27
C TRP A 74 -14.75 -9.87 -11.70
#